data_AF-A0A0Q0D9K3-F1
#
_entry.id   AF-A0A0Q0D9K3-F1
#
_cell.length_a   1.000
_cell.length_b   1.000
_cell.length_c   1.000
_cell.angle_alpha   90.00
_cell.angle_beta   90.00
_cell.angle_gamma   90.00
#
_symmetry.space_group_name_H-M   'P 1'
#
loop_
_entity.id
_entity.type
_entity.pdbx_description
1 polymer ?
#
loop_
_entity_poly.entity_id
_entity_poly.type
_entity_poly.pdbx_seq_one_letter_code
_entity_poly.pdbx_strand_id
1 'polypeptide(L)'
;MWTLKALRAVPALEHVRLDSHRRVSKAQATIIASAIPEADPKQIAMVARVAVEMIHATIELLFDEPLDPARTCAMVAAMIVSHLDRLDPEPAPDK
;
A
#
# COMPACT_ATOMS: atom_id res chain seq x y z
N MET A 1 -12.64 3.21 -11.61
CA MET A 1 -13.97 3.36 -10.98
C MET A 1 -14.15 4.86 -10.63
N TRP A 2 -15.18 5.55 -11.12
CA TRP A 2 -15.23 7.03 -11.10
C TRP A 2 -15.30 7.68 -9.70
N THR A 3 -15.70 6.92 -8.67
CA THR A 3 -15.95 7.45 -7.33
C THR A 3 -14.75 8.18 -6.75
N LEU A 4 -13.53 7.65 -6.85
CA LEU A 4 -12.35 8.30 -6.27
C LEU A 4 -11.80 9.46 -7.12
N LYS A 5 -11.96 9.40 -8.45
CA LYS A 5 -11.72 10.56 -9.32
C LYS A 5 -12.69 11.71 -9.00
N ALA A 6 -13.97 11.41 -8.78
CA ALA A 6 -14.96 12.39 -8.34
C ALA A 6 -14.65 12.95 -6.95
N LEU A 7 -14.22 12.13 -6.00
CA LEU A 7 -13.78 12.58 -4.67
C LEU A 7 -12.57 13.52 -4.73
N ARG A 8 -11.66 13.36 -5.70
CA ARG A 8 -10.55 14.32 -5.94
C ARG A 8 -11.01 15.61 -6.60
N ALA A 9 -12.03 15.55 -7.44
CA ALA A 9 -12.59 16.73 -8.14
C ALA A 9 -13.47 17.61 -7.23
N VAL A 10 -13.88 17.10 -6.05
CA VAL A 10 -14.73 17.82 -5.08
C VAL A 10 -13.94 18.04 -3.78
N PRO A 11 -13.37 19.24 -3.53
CA PRO A 11 -12.53 19.51 -2.36
C PRO A 11 -13.22 19.21 -1.02
N ALA A 12 -14.53 19.45 -0.93
CA ALA A 12 -15.32 19.16 0.26
C ALA A 12 -15.30 17.67 0.68
N LEU A 13 -14.97 16.76 -0.24
CA LEU A 13 -14.92 15.32 0.00
C LEU A 13 -13.49 14.77 0.18
N GLU A 14 -12.48 15.64 0.27
CA GLU A 14 -11.08 15.21 0.45
C GLU A 14 -10.91 14.31 1.68
N HIS A 15 -11.54 14.68 2.80
CA HIS A 15 -11.48 13.92 4.04
C HIS A 15 -11.98 12.47 3.86
N VAL A 16 -13.05 12.26 3.09
CA VAL A 16 -13.60 10.91 2.82
C VAL A 16 -12.55 10.04 2.13
N ARG A 17 -11.85 10.58 1.13
CA ARG A 17 -10.78 9.87 0.43
C ARG A 17 -9.62 9.53 1.36
N LEU A 18 -9.14 10.52 2.12
CA LEU A 18 -7.99 10.33 3.02
C LEU A 18 -8.32 9.34 4.14
N ASP A 19 -9.50 9.42 4.74
CA ASP A 19 -9.89 8.58 5.87
C ASP A 19 -10.16 7.14 5.45
N SER A 20 -10.73 6.92 4.25
CA SER A 20 -10.86 5.59 3.66
C SER A 20 -9.49 4.91 3.53
N HIS A 21 -8.53 5.60 2.92
CA HIS A 21 -7.18 5.06 2.72
C HIS A 21 -6.43 4.85 4.04
N ARG A 22 -6.55 5.79 4.99
CA ARG A 22 -5.97 5.65 6.34
C ARG A 22 -6.53 4.44 7.08
N ARG A 23 -7.84 4.19 6.97
CA ARG A 23 -8.50 3.04 7.59
C ARG A 23 -7.94 1.72 7.05
N VAL A 24 -7.84 1.60 5.72
CA VAL A 24 -7.28 0.41 5.07
C VAL A 24 -5.81 0.23 5.42
N SER A 25 -5.00 1.29 5.35
CA SER A 25 -3.57 1.20 5.69
C SER A 25 -3.34 0.83 7.15
N LYS A 26 -4.20 1.30 8.07
CA LYS A 26 -4.12 0.91 9.49
C LYS A 26 -4.40 -0.58 9.68
N ALA A 27 -5.43 -1.11 9.01
CA ALA A 27 -5.72 -2.54 9.06
C ALA A 27 -4.57 -3.38 8.47
N GLN A 28 -4.00 -2.94 7.35
CA GLN A 28 -2.85 -3.61 6.73
C GLN A 28 -1.59 -3.55 7.62
N ALA A 29 -1.33 -2.42 8.28
CA ALA A 29 -0.23 -2.28 9.24
C ALA A 29 -0.37 -3.26 10.41
N THR A 30 -1.59 -3.48 10.93
CA THR A 30 -1.84 -4.47 11.98
C THR A 30 -1.49 -5.90 11.52
N ILE A 31 -1.82 -6.25 10.28
CA ILE A 31 -1.47 -7.56 9.70
C ILE A 31 0.06 -7.71 9.58
N ILE A 32 0.75 -6.70 9.03
CA ILE A 32 2.20 -6.73 8.87
C ILE A 32 2.89 -6.83 10.24
N ALA A 33 2.46 -6.05 11.24
CA ALA A 33 3.01 -6.11 12.59
C ALA A 33 2.85 -7.48 13.26
N SER A 34 1.78 -8.21 12.93
CA SER A 34 1.59 -9.58 13.42
C SER A 34 2.51 -10.60 12.75
N ALA A 35 2.95 -10.32 11.52
CA ALA A 35 3.84 -11.19 10.75
C ALA A 35 5.32 -10.90 11.02
N ILE A 36 5.68 -9.64 11.32
CA ILE A 36 7.05 -9.19 11.58
C ILE A 36 7.07 -8.37 12.89
N PRO A 37 7.00 -9.02 14.07
CA PRO A 37 6.84 -8.33 15.35
C PRO A 37 8.01 -7.41 15.73
N GLU A 38 9.21 -7.71 15.22
CA GLU A 38 10.46 -6.99 15.53
C GLU A 38 10.66 -5.72 14.68
N ALA A 39 9.86 -5.53 13.63
CA ALA A 39 10.00 -4.38 12.73
C ALA A 39 9.56 -3.07 13.40
N ASP A 40 10.23 -1.97 13.05
CA ASP A 40 9.87 -0.62 13.54
C ASP A 40 8.41 -0.28 13.18
N PRO A 41 7.54 -0.02 14.18
CA PRO A 41 6.14 0.31 13.94
C PRO A 41 5.92 1.50 13.00
N LYS A 42 6.85 2.47 12.98
CA LYS A 42 6.77 3.62 12.06
C LYS A 42 7.05 3.20 10.63
N GLN A 43 8.00 2.29 10.41
CA GLN A 43 8.28 1.74 9.08
C GLN A 43 7.12 0.88 8.59
N ILE A 44 6.55 0.02 9.44
CA ILE A 44 5.34 -0.76 9.12
C ILE A 44 4.21 0.17 8.67
N ALA A 45 3.93 1.23 9.43
CA ALA A 45 2.87 2.18 9.11
C ALA A 45 3.13 2.88 7.76
N MET A 46 4.39 3.24 7.48
CA MET A 46 4.77 3.88 6.21
C MET A 46 4.61 2.93 5.03
N VAL A 47 5.14 1.70 5.13
CA VAL A 47 5.04 0.68 4.07
C VAL A 47 3.58 0.35 3.79
N ALA A 48 2.76 0.13 4.83
CA ALA A 48 1.34 -0.11 4.67
C ALA A 48 0.62 1.07 3.98
N ARG A 49 0.96 2.32 4.35
CA ARG A 49 0.36 3.52 3.75
C ARG A 49 0.68 3.61 2.25
N VAL A 50 1.93 3.39 1.87
CA VAL A 50 2.39 3.47 0.49
C VAL A 50 1.83 2.31 -0.33
N ALA A 51 1.82 1.08 0.20
CA ALA A 51 1.27 -0.09 -0.48
C ALA A 51 -0.22 0.11 -0.85
N VAL A 52 -1.04 0.65 0.06
CA VAL A 52 -2.45 0.97 -0.23
C VAL A 52 -2.58 1.98 -1.37
N GLU A 53 -1.76 3.03 -1.40
CA GLU A 53 -1.78 4.01 -2.50
C GLU A 53 -1.35 3.38 -3.83
N MET A 54 -0.30 2.54 -3.82
CA MET A 54 0.16 1.84 -5.02
C MET A 54 -0.91 0.89 -5.57
N ILE A 55 -1.54 0.09 -4.72
CA ILE A 55 -2.62 -0.82 -5.12
C ILE A 55 -3.79 -0.01 -5.70
N HIS A 56 -4.20 1.05 -5.00
CA HIS A 56 -5.30 1.90 -5.46
C HIS A 56 -5.01 2.55 -6.82
N ALA A 57 -3.83 3.16 -6.99
CA ALA A 57 -3.41 3.78 -8.23
C ALA A 57 -3.31 2.77 -9.38
N THR A 58 -2.89 1.55 -9.08
CA THR A 58 -2.79 0.46 -10.07
C THR A 58 -4.16 0.04 -10.58
N ILE A 59 -5.14 -0.08 -9.68
CA ILE A 59 -6.53 -0.38 -10.07
C ILE A 59 -7.06 0.73 -10.98
N GLU A 60 -6.81 1.99 -10.66
CA GLU A 60 -7.23 3.11 -11.50
C GLU A 60 -6.55 3.09 -12.87
N LEU A 61 -5.24 2.82 -12.92
CA LEU A 61 -4.49 2.67 -14.17
C LEU A 61 -5.07 1.56 -15.05
N LEU A 62 -5.39 0.40 -14.48
CA LEU A 62 -5.97 -0.75 -15.22
C LEU A 62 -7.38 -0.49 -15.75
N PHE A 63 -8.09 0.51 -15.21
CA PHE A 63 -9.37 0.95 -15.78
C PHE A 63 -9.20 1.95 -16.92
N ASP A 64 -8.15 2.79 -16.85
CA ASP A 64 -7.92 3.85 -17.82
C ASP A 64 -7.14 3.34 -19.05
N GLU A 65 -6.26 2.37 -18.87
CA GLU A 65 -5.32 1.88 -19.89
C GLU A 65 -5.53 0.38 -20.19
N PRO A 66 -5.37 -0.05 -21.46
CA PRO A 66 -5.54 -1.45 -21.86
C PRO A 66 -4.29 -2.30 -21.55
N LEU A 67 -3.83 -2.26 -20.30
CA LEU A 67 -2.68 -3.06 -19.84
C LEU A 67 -3.12 -4.47 -19.44
N ASP A 68 -2.18 -5.43 -19.50
CA ASP A 68 -2.42 -6.77 -18.94
C ASP A 68 -2.56 -6.68 -17.39
N PRO A 69 -3.72 -7.04 -16.83
CA PRO A 69 -3.96 -6.95 -15.39
C PRO A 69 -3.01 -7.84 -14.59
N ALA A 70 -2.73 -9.06 -15.05
CA ALA A 70 -1.91 -10.01 -14.30
C ALA A 70 -0.46 -9.52 -14.20
N ARG A 71 0.12 -9.10 -15.33
CA ARG A 71 1.49 -8.57 -15.37
C ARG A 71 1.65 -7.27 -14.59
N THR A 72 0.68 -6.36 -14.71
CA THR A 72 0.72 -5.07 -13.98
C THR A 72 0.63 -5.29 -12.47
N CYS A 73 -0.31 -6.12 -12.01
CA CYS A 73 -0.43 -6.47 -10.60
C CYS A 73 0.82 -7.18 -10.06
N ALA A 74 1.41 -8.10 -10.83
CA ALA A 74 2.64 -8.78 -10.44
C ALA A 74 3.82 -7.81 -10.26
N MET A 75 3.97 -6.83 -11.16
CA MET A 75 5.00 -5.80 -11.07
C MET A 75 4.84 -4.96 -9.79
N VAL A 76 3.62 -4.50 -9.50
CA VAL A 76 3.34 -3.68 -8.31
C VAL A 76 3.50 -4.49 -7.03
N ALA A 77 3.08 -5.76 -7.04
CA ALA A 77 3.29 -6.67 -5.92
C ALA A 77 4.79 -6.87 -5.64
N ALA A 78 5.62 -7.06 -6.66
CA ALA A 78 7.07 -7.18 -6.50
C ALA A 78 7.69 -5.93 -5.86
N MET A 79 7.26 -4.74 -6.26
CA MET A 79 7.70 -3.50 -5.63
C MET A 79 7.32 -3.44 -4.14
N ILE A 80 6.08 -3.81 -3.81
CA ILE A 80 5.59 -3.84 -2.41
C ILE A 80 6.38 -4.86 -1.58
N VAL A 81 6.57 -6.08 -2.09
CA VAL A 81 7.33 -7.14 -1.41
C VAL A 81 8.77 -6.69 -1.14
N SER A 82 9.42 -6.03 -2.11
CA SER A 82 10.80 -5.53 -1.92
C SER A 82 10.95 -4.57 -0.73
N HIS A 83 9.88 -3.89 -0.32
CA HIS A 83 9.85 -3.03 0.85
C HIS A 83 9.45 -3.77 2.13
N LEU A 84 8.64 -4.83 2.02
CA LEU A 84 8.31 -5.70 3.15
C LEU A 84 9.54 -6.51 3.58
N ASP A 85 10.33 -7.03 2.64
CA ASP A 85 11.57 -7.78 2.93
C ASP A 85 12.60 -6.95 3.70
N ARG A 86 12.54 -5.61 3.58
CA ARG A 86 13.42 -4.67 4.31
C ARG A 86 12.94 -4.37 5.73
N LEU A 87 11.75 -4.85 6.10
CA LEU A 87 11.26 -4.76 7.48
C LEU A 87 11.86 -5.85 8.37
N ASP A 88 12.33 -6.95 7.78
CA ASP A 88 13.05 -7.96 8.54
C ASP A 88 14.40 -7.39 9.02
N PRO A 89 14.73 -7.55 10.32
CA PRO A 89 16.03 -7.14 10.83
C PRO A 89 17.14 -7.95 10.15
N GLU A 90 18.26 -7.28 9.86
CA GLU A 90 19.46 -7.91 9.30
C GLU A 90 19.90 -9.08 10.21
N PRO A 91 20.23 -10.28 9.66
CA PRO A 91 20.65 -11.40 10.49
C PRO A 91 21.86 -10.98 11.32
N ALA A 92 21.79 -11.21 12.64
CA ALA A 92 22.88 -10.93 13.55
C ALA A 92 24.16 -11.63 13.05
N PRO A 93 25.32 -10.97 13.03
CA PRO A 93 26.55 -11.59 12.57
C PRO A 93 26.87 -12.82 13.43
N ASP A 94 27.15 -13.95 12.77
CA ASP A 94 27.63 -15.16 13.42
C ASP A 94 28.86 -14.83 14.28
N LYS A 95 28.79 -15.18 15.57
CA LYS A 95 29.89 -15.03 16.53
C LYS A 95 30.92 -16.14 16.39
#